data_AF-A0A562K246-F1
#
_entry.id   AF-A0A562K246-F1
#
_cell.length_a   1.000
_cell.length_b   1.000
_cell.length_c   1.000
_cell.angle_alpha   90.00
_cell.angle_beta   90.00
_cell.angle_gamma   90.00
#
_symmetry.space_group_name_H-M   'P 1'
#
loop_
_entity.id
_entity.type
_entity.pdbx_description
1 polymer ?
#
loop_
_entity_poly.entity_id
_entity_poly.type
_entity_poly.pdbx_seq_one_letter_code
_entity_poly.pdbx_strand_id
1 'polypeptide(L)'
;MITALLWLSFALSLISLIAGIMNQSWKLALVSGILLLPLAFYLSGAENGLRYLMFLPAVPFILAIIYFFQTGQKAQKQKGN
;
A
#
# COMPACT_ATOMS: atom_id res chain seq x y z
N MET A 1 -16.24 4.19 18.32
CA MET A 1 -15.84 5.29 17.41
C MET A 1 -14.50 5.08 16.70
N ILE A 2 -13.59 4.21 17.19
CA ILE A 2 -12.32 3.90 16.49
C ILE A 2 -12.51 3.12 15.17
N THR A 3 -13.52 2.23 15.11
CA THR A 3 -13.77 1.39 13.93
C THR A 3 -14.06 2.20 12.67
N ALA A 4 -14.85 3.27 12.75
CA ALA A 4 -15.14 4.11 11.59
C ALA A 4 -13.87 4.76 11.00
N LEU A 5 -12.92 5.17 11.85
CA LEU A 5 -11.65 5.76 11.42
C LEU A 5 -10.75 4.72 10.74
N LEU A 6 -10.77 3.47 11.22
CA LEU A 6 -10.06 2.34 10.61
C LEU A 6 -10.62 1.98 9.23
N TRP A 7 -11.95 1.93 9.09
CA TRP A 7 -12.62 1.73 7.80
C TRP A 7 -12.39 2.88 6.82
N LEU A 8 -12.33 4.12 7.32
CA LEU A 8 -11.96 5.27 6.49
C LEU A 8 -10.50 5.19 6.01
N SER A 9 -9.57 4.82 6.89
CA SER A 9 -8.15 4.61 6.54
C SER A 9 -8.00 3.47 5.54
N PHE A 10 -8.80 2.41 5.66
CA PHE A 10 -8.87 1.33 4.69
C PHE A 10 -9.33 1.81 3.31
N ALA A 11 -10.43 2.57 3.25
CA ALA A 11 -10.96 3.12 2.01
C ALA A 11 -9.96 4.09 1.34
N LEU A 12 -9.35 4.97 2.12
CA LEU A 12 -8.30 5.90 1.64
C LEU A 12 -7.08 5.13 1.13
N SER A 13 -6.66 4.06 1.80
CA SER A 13 -5.58 3.21 1.33
C SER A 13 -5.91 2.57 -0.02
N LEU A 14 -7.12 2.01 -0.19
CA LEU A 14 -7.55 1.44 -1.47
C LEU A 14 -7.52 2.47 -2.61
N ILE A 15 -8.04 3.67 -2.36
CA ILE A 15 -8.01 4.76 -3.35
C ILE A 15 -6.56 5.13 -3.68
N SER A 16 -5.70 5.25 -2.68
CA SER A 16 -4.27 5.56 -2.86
C SER A 16 -3.52 4.45 -3.59
N LEU A 17 -3.88 3.18 -3.36
CA LEU A 17 -3.31 2.02 -4.03
C LEU A 17 -3.71 2.00 -5.51
N ILE A 18 -5.00 2.20 -5.81
CA ILE A 18 -5.50 2.29 -7.19
C ILE A 18 -4.81 3.46 -7.90
N ALA A 19 -4.73 4.63 -7.25
CA ALA A 19 -4.02 5.79 -7.79
C ALA A 19 -2.52 5.52 -7.99
N GLY A 20 -1.89 4.75 -7.10
CA GLY A 20 -0.49 4.35 -7.21
C GLY A 20 -0.25 3.38 -8.37
N ILE A 21 -1.18 2.45 -8.60
CA ILE A 21 -1.16 1.54 -9.75
C ILE A 21 -1.34 2.32 -11.05
N MET A 22 -2.36 3.18 -11.12
CA MET A 22 -2.65 4.00 -12.32
C MET A 22 -1.49 4.94 -12.68
N ASN A 23 -0.85 5.55 -11.69
CA ASN A 23 0.28 6.46 -11.91
C ASN A 23 1.66 5.76 -11.91
N GLN A 24 1.71 4.42 -11.85
CA GLN A 24 2.93 3.62 -11.66
C GLN A 24 3.90 4.23 -10.62
N SER A 25 3.34 4.76 -9.54
CA SER A 25 4.07 5.63 -8.62
C SER A 25 4.37 4.89 -7.32
N TRP A 26 5.65 4.58 -7.11
CA TRP A 26 6.14 3.90 -5.91
C TRP A 26 5.77 4.66 -4.61
N LYS A 27 5.75 6.00 -4.65
CA LYS A 27 5.37 6.84 -3.51
C LYS A 27 3.92 6.62 -3.08
N LEU A 28 2.99 6.60 -4.03
CA LEU A 28 1.56 6.40 -3.77
C LEU A 28 1.31 4.98 -3.26
N ALA A 29 1.99 3.98 -3.83
CA ALA A 29 1.94 2.61 -3.33
C ALA A 29 2.46 2.51 -1.88
N LEU A 30 3.58 3.17 -1.53
CA LEU A 30 4.07 3.22 -0.14
C LEU A 30 3.08 3.89 0.80
N VAL A 31 2.52 5.04 0.42
CA VAL A 31 1.55 5.77 1.23
C VAL A 31 0.33 4.89 1.52
N SER A 32 -0.18 4.16 0.51
CA SER A 32 -1.29 3.22 0.71
C SER A 32 -0.94 2.10 1.72
N GLY A 33 0.29 1.58 1.69
CA GLY A 33 0.76 0.59 2.66
C GLY A 33 0.86 1.14 4.08
N ILE A 34 1.35 2.36 4.24
CA ILE A 34 1.43 3.04 5.55
C ILE A 34 0.03 3.30 6.12
N LEU A 35 -0.93 3.71 5.28
CA LEU A 35 -2.33 3.91 5.70
C LEU A 35 -3.00 2.59 6.16
N LEU A 36 -2.53 1.44 5.68
CA LEU A 36 -3.00 0.12 6.11
C LEU A 36 -2.34 -0.38 7.39
N LEU A 37 -1.22 0.19 7.84
CA LEU A 37 -0.55 -0.22 9.08
C LEU A 37 -1.45 -0.10 10.33
N PRO A 38 -2.16 1.02 10.59
CA PRO A 38 -3.06 1.09 11.75
C PRO A 38 -4.18 0.05 11.69
N LEU A 39 -4.67 -0.28 10.49
CA LEU A 39 -5.65 -1.34 10.31
C LEU A 39 -5.05 -2.72 10.59
N ALA A 40 -3.85 -2.99 10.09
CA ALA A 40 -3.14 -4.25 10.33
C ALA A 40 -2.80 -4.44 11.81
N PHE A 41 -2.40 -3.38 12.52
CA PHE A 41 -2.12 -3.44 13.95
C PHE A 41 -3.39 -3.73 14.75
N TYR A 42 -4.52 -3.14 14.36
CA TYR A 42 -5.82 -3.45 14.96
C TYR A 42 -6.26 -4.90 14.71
N LEU A 43 -6.06 -5.41 13.49
CA LEU A 43 -6.40 -6.79 13.11
C LEU A 43 -5.44 -7.83 13.68
N SER A 44 -4.22 -7.45 14.06
CA SER A 44 -3.24 -8.37 14.66
C SER A 44 -3.70 -8.90 16.02
N GLY A 45 -4.48 -8.12 16.76
CA GLY A 45 -5.11 -8.54 18.00
C GLY A 45 -6.36 -9.40 17.83
N ALA A 46 -6.76 -9.73 16.60
CA ALA A 46 -7.94 -10.57 16.35
C ALA A 46 -7.63 -12.05 16.60
N GLU A 47 -8.52 -12.73 17.31
CA GLU A 47 -8.40 -14.16 17.67
C GLU A 47 -9.01 -15.10 16.61
N ASN A 48 -9.47 -14.54 15.50
CA ASN A 48 -10.18 -15.24 14.44
C ASN A 48 -9.48 -15.05 13.07
N GLY A 49 -10.12 -15.51 12.00
CA GLY A 49 -9.59 -15.38 10.63
C GLY A 49 -9.29 -13.95 10.18
N LEU A 50 -9.78 -12.92 10.88
CA LEU A 50 -9.43 -11.53 10.60
C LEU A 50 -7.95 -11.23 10.88
N ARG A 51 -7.26 -12.06 11.66
CA ARG A 51 -5.81 -11.98 11.84
C ARG A 51 -5.05 -12.08 10.52
N TYR A 52 -5.54 -12.84 9.54
CA TYR A 52 -4.90 -12.93 8.22
C TYR A 52 -4.96 -11.61 7.44
N LEU A 53 -5.97 -10.77 7.70
CA LEU A 53 -6.06 -9.45 7.08
C LEU A 53 -4.95 -8.51 7.59
N MET A 54 -4.20 -8.86 8.65
CA MET A 54 -3.01 -8.08 9.06
C MET A 54 -1.92 -8.04 7.96
N PHE A 55 -1.95 -8.97 7.00
CA PHE A 55 -1.02 -8.99 5.87
C PHE A 55 -1.46 -8.12 4.68
N LEU A 56 -2.64 -7.48 4.74
CA LEU A 56 -3.08 -6.52 3.72
C LEU A 56 -2.03 -5.47 3.33
N PRO A 57 -1.32 -4.79 4.24
CA PRO A 57 -0.29 -3.83 3.87
C PRO A 57 0.88 -4.45 3.10
N ALA A 58 1.11 -5.76 3.15
CA ALA A 58 2.19 -6.39 2.38
C ALA A 58 2.02 -6.21 0.87
N VAL A 59 0.78 -6.24 0.37
CA VAL A 59 0.46 -6.06 -1.05
C VAL A 59 0.95 -4.71 -1.61
N PRO A 60 0.56 -3.55 -1.04
CA PRO A 60 1.06 -2.25 -1.50
C PRO A 60 2.56 -2.08 -1.29
N PHE A 61 3.17 -2.70 -0.27
CA PHE A 61 4.63 -2.69 -0.12
C PHE A 61 5.34 -3.44 -1.26
N ILE A 62 4.86 -4.62 -1.65
CA ILE A 62 5.42 -5.37 -2.78
C ILE A 62 5.25 -4.58 -4.08
N LEU A 63 4.06 -4.02 -4.32
CA LEU A 63 3.79 -3.14 -5.47
C LEU A 63 4.73 -1.93 -5.49
N ALA A 64 4.95 -1.28 -4.35
CA ALA A 64 5.86 -0.16 -4.24
C ALA A 64 7.29 -0.53 -4.63
N ILE A 65 7.78 -1.69 -4.20
CA ILE A 65 9.09 -2.22 -4.59
C ILE A 65 9.16 -2.43 -6.10
N ILE A 66 8.14 -3.08 -6.69
CA ILE A 66 8.07 -3.31 -8.14
C ILE A 66 8.12 -1.98 -8.90
N TYR A 67 7.32 -0.99 -8.50
CA TYR A 67 7.32 0.34 -9.13
C TYR A 67 8.63 1.10 -8.93
N PHE A 68 9.32 0.92 -7.79
CA PHE A 68 10.62 1.52 -7.54
C PHE A 68 11.67 1.00 -8.54
N PHE A 69 11.74 -0.33 -8.73
CA PHE A 69 12.64 -0.93 -9.72
C PHE A 69 12.29 -0.52 -11.16
N GLN A 70 10.99 -0.42 -11.50
CA GLN A 70 10.55 0.06 -12.81
C GLN A 70 10.93 1.53 -13.05
N THR A 71 10.83 2.38 -12.01
CA THR A 71 11.21 3.80 -12.08
C THR A 71 12.70 3.95 -12.37
N GLY A 72 13.55 3.15 -11.70
CA GLY A 72 15.00 3.15 -11.95
C GLY A 72 15.36 2.74 -13.39
N GLN A 73 14.66 1.76 -13.96
CA GLN A 73 14.88 1.35 -15.35
C GLN A 73 14.43 2.40 -16.38
N LYS A 74 13.30 3.09 -16.15
CA LYS A 74 12.86 4.19 -17.03
C LYS A 74 13.85 5.34 -17.04
N ALA A 75 14.43 5.69 -15.88
CA ALA A 75 15.45 6.75 -15.78
C ALA A 75 16.76 6.39 -16.49
N GLN A 76 17.18 5.11 -16.47
CA GLN A 76 18.36 4.66 -17.21
C GLN A 76 18.14 4.65 -18.73
N LYS A 77 16.96 4.23 -19.21
CA LYS A 77 16.63 4.25 -20.65
C LYS A 77 16.62 5.67 -21.24
N GLN A 78 16.26 6.70 -20.46
CA GLN A 78 16.30 8.09 -20.92
C GLN A 78 17.71 8.70 -20.95
N LYS A 79 18.67 8.16 -20.20
CA LYS A 79 20.04 8.70 -20.11
C LYS A 79 21.02 8.07 -21.12
N GLY A 80 20.55 7.07 -21.89
CA GLY A 80 21.33 6.36 -22.91
C GLY A 80 20.92 6.65 -24.36
N ASN A 81 20.00 7.59 -24.58
CA ASN A 81 19.71 8.20 -25.89
C ASN A 81 20.32 9.61 -25.94
#